data_AF-A0A3C2B620-F1
#
_entry.id   AF-A0A3C2B620-F1
#
_cell.length_a   1.000
_cell.length_b   1.000
_cell.length_c   1.000
_cell.angle_alpha   90.00
_cell.angle_beta   90.00
_cell.angle_gamma   90.00
#
_symmetry.space_group_name_H-M   'P 1'
#
loop_
_entity.id
_entity.type
_entity.pdbx_description
1 polymer ?
#
loop_
_entity_poly.entity_id
_entity_poly.type
_entity_poly.pdbx_seq_one_letter_code
_entity_poly.pdbx_strand_id
1 'polypeptide(L)' 'YPGAKIGVLGANGAGKSSLLRIMAGLDDGYTGEARLTPGFTVGYLAQEPQLDPAKD' A
#
# COMPACT_ATOMS: atom_id res chain seq x y z
N TYR A 1 -13.31 -10.45 -4.38
CA TYR A 1 -13.21 -10.82 -5.81
C TYR A 1 -11.75 -10.85 -6.23
N PRO A 2 -11.15 -12.03 -6.45
CA PRO A 2 -9.85 -12.12 -7.09
C PRO A 2 -9.88 -11.37 -8.43
N GLY A 3 -8.92 -10.49 -8.68
CA GLY A 3 -8.82 -9.72 -9.93
C GLY A 3 -9.56 -8.37 -9.96
N ALA A 4 -10.21 -7.95 -8.87
CA ALA A 4 -10.76 -6.59 -8.79
C ALA A 4 -9.65 -5.52 -8.94
N LYS A 5 -9.94 -4.46 -9.68
CA LYS A 5 -9.06 -3.29 -9.84
C LYS A 5 -9.74 -2.09 -9.17
N ILE A 6 -9.11 -1.52 -8.15
CA ILE A 6 -9.67 -0.44 -7.32
C ILE A 6 -8.74 0.76 -7.39
N GLY A 7 -9.28 1.93 -7.72
CA GLY A 7 -8.56 3.20 -7.66
C GLY A 7 -8.98 4.01 -6.43
N VAL A 8 -8.00 4.58 -5.71
CA VAL A 8 -8.23 5.50 -4.59
C VAL A 8 -8.02 6.94 -5.06
N LEU A 9 -9.06 7.76 -4.97
CA LEU A 9 -9.08 9.15 -5.47
C LEU A 9 -9.27 10.15 -4.33
N GLY A 10 -8.86 11.39 -4.55
CA GLY A 10 -8.97 12.48 -3.58
C GLY A 10 -7.89 13.54 -3.78
N ALA A 11 -8.08 14.72 -3.19
CA ALA A 11 -7.12 15.82 -3.24
C ALA A 11 -5.75 15.46 -2.62
N ASN A 12 -4.73 16.29 -2.85
CA ASN A 12 -3.45 16.18 -2.15
C ASN A 12 -3.67 16.40 -0.64
N GLY A 13 -3.03 15.57 0.18
CA GLY A 13 -3.24 15.56 1.63
C GLY A 13 -4.46 14.74 2.10
N ALA A 14 -5.31 14.21 1.21
CA ALA A 14 -6.48 13.40 1.59
C ALA A 14 -6.14 12.00 2.16
N GLY A 15 -4.87 11.69 2.39
CA GLY A 15 -4.45 10.43 3.03
C GLY A 15 -4.27 9.21 2.10
N LYS A 16 -4.36 9.37 0.78
CA LYS A 16 -4.25 8.25 -0.19
C LYS A 16 -2.98 7.41 0.01
N SER A 17 -1.81 8.06 0.08
CA SER A 17 -0.53 7.36 0.28
C SER A 17 -0.42 6.73 1.67
N SER A 18 -1.01 7.35 2.70
CA SER A 18 -1.07 6.78 4.05
C SER A 18 -1.95 5.52 4.07
N LEU A 19 -3.12 5.55 3.44
CA LEU A 19 -3.98 4.37 3.30
C LEU A 19 -3.24 3.21 2.63
N LEU A 20 -2.56 3.46 1.51
CA LEU A 20 -1.81 2.41 0.82
C LEU A 20 -0.65 1.84 1.65
N ARG A 21 0.03 2.68 2.45
CA ARG A 21 1.08 2.22 3.38
C ARG A 21 0.51 1.34 4.51
N ILE A 22 -0.62 1.73 5.09
CA ILE A 22 -1.34 0.92 6.09
C ILE A 22 -1.72 -0.44 5.49
N MET A 23 -2.32 -0.46 4.29
CA MET A 23 -2.70 -1.69 3.60
C MET A 23 -1.50 -2.58 3.26
N ALA A 24 -0.32 -1.99 3.04
CA ALA A 24 0.94 -2.69 2.83
C ALA A 24 1.62 -3.15 4.13
N GLY A 25 1.09 -2.79 5.31
CA GLY A 25 1.71 -3.08 6.60
C GLY A 25 2.95 -2.23 6.90
N LEU A 26 3.13 -1.09 6.22
CA LEU A 26 4.27 -0.19 6.37
C LEU A 26 4.02 0.98 7.34
N ASP A 27 2.78 1.13 7.82
CA ASP A 27 2.36 2.19 8.73
C ASP A 27 1.40 1.59 9.78
N ASP A 28 1.77 1.72 11.06
CA ASP A 28 1.05 1.18 12.23
C ASP A 28 0.44 2.29 13.11
N GLY A 29 0.58 3.56 12.72
CA GLY A 29 0.11 4.72 13.47
C GLY A 29 -1.38 5.04 13.30
N TYR A 30 -2.23 4.02 13.12
CA TYR A 30 -3.66 4.17 12.85
C TYR A 30 -4.54 3.56 13.94
N THR A 31 -5.79 4.00 14.02
CA THR A 31 -6.79 3.41 14.92
C THR A 31 -7.67 2.43 14.15
N GLY A 32 -8.17 1.39 14.84
CA GLY A 32 -8.94 0.31 14.23
C GLY A 32 -8.06 -0.86 13.81
N GLU A 33 -8.47 -1.59 12.78
CA GLU A 33 -7.80 -2.82 12.36
C GLU A 33 -7.61 -2.88 10.84
N ALA A 34 -6.40 -3.21 10.39
CA ALA A 34 -6.13 -3.64 9.04
C ALA A 34 -5.56 -5.06 9.07
N ARG A 35 -6.14 -5.97 8.27
CA ARG A 35 -5.76 -7.39 8.25
C ARG A 35 -5.58 -7.85 6.81
N LEU A 36 -4.44 -8.48 6.53
CA LEU A 36 -4.23 -9.22 5.30
C LEU A 36 -4.85 -10.62 5.43
N THR A 37 -5.56 -11.07 4.40
CA THR A 37 -6.16 -12.41 4.38
C THR A 37 -5.07 -13.49 4.53
N PRO A 38 -5.24 -14.50 5.40
CA PRO A 38 -4.27 -15.58 5.55
C PRO A 38 -3.92 -16.25 4.21
N GLY A 39 -2.64 -16.48 3.98
CA GLY A 39 -2.13 -17.08 2.74
C GLY A 39 -1.94 -16.11 1.57
N PHE A 40 -2.27 -14.82 1.74
CA PHE A 40 -2.00 -13.79 0.73
C PHE A 40 -0.72 -13.02 1.06
N THR A 41 -0.09 -12.46 0.04
CA THR A 41 1.01 -11.50 0.16
C THR A 41 0.58 -10.15 -0.39
N VAL A 42 1.27 -9.09 0.04
CA VAL A 42 1.07 -7.73 -0.46
C VAL A 42 2.34 -7.25 -1.14
N GLY A 43 2.20 -6.69 -2.33
CA GLY A 43 3.27 -5.95 -3.02
C GLY A 43 2.98 -4.46 -2.93
N TYR A 44 3.99 -3.67 -2.56
CA TYR A 44 3.91 -2.22 -2.49
C TYR A 44 4.99 -1.60 -3.36
N LEU A 45 4.57 -0.78 -4.33
CA LEU A 45 5.46 0.04 -5.15
C LEU A 45 5.38 1.49 -4.65
N ALA A 46 6.46 1.96 -4.06
CA ALA A 46 6.55 3.33 -3.57
C ALA A 46 6.55 4.34 -4.73
N GLN A 47 6.12 5.57 -4.46
CA GLN A 47 6.22 6.68 -5.42
C GLN A 47 7.67 6.95 -5.82
N GLU A 48 8.58 6.88 -4.85
CA GLU A 48 10.02 6.92 -5.04
C GLU A 48 10.57 5.52 -4.72
N PRO A 49 10.67 4.61 -5.71
CA PRO A 49 11.14 3.26 -5.47
C PRO A 49 12.64 3.25 -5.17
N GLN A 50 13.03 2.43 -4.19
CA GLN A 50 14.43 2.06 -3.98
C GLN A 50 14.79 1.02 -5.04
N LEU A 51 15.66 1.39 -5.98
CA LEU A 51 16.13 0.51 -7.03
C LEU A 51 17.41 -0.20 -6.57
N ASP A 52 17.56 -1.44 -7.02
CA ASP A 52 18.79 -2.20 -6.84
C ASP A 52 19.84 -1.65 -7.82
N PRO A 53 20.95 -1.02 -7.36
CA PRO A 53 21.95 -0.45 -8.26
C PRO A 53 22.65 -1.51 -9.13
N ALA A 54 22.56 -2.78 -8.76
CA ALA A 54 23.14 -3.89 -9.52
C ALA A 54 22.19 -4.44 -10.60
N LYS A 55 20.97 -3.89 -10.72
CA LYS A 55 19.99 -4.26 -11.73
C LYS A 55 19.68 -3.04 -12.58
N ASP A 56 20.20 -3.06 -13.80
CA ASP A 56 19.93 -2.06 -14.84
C ASP A 56 18.45 -2.04 -15.25
#